data_AF-A0A951D1A8-F1
#
_entry.id   AF-A0A951D1A8-F1
#
_cell.length_a   1.000
_cell.length_b   1.000
_cell.length_c   1.000
_cell.angle_alpha   90.00
_cell.angle_beta   90.00
_cell.angle_gamma   90.00
#
_symmetry.space_group_name_H-M   'P 1'
#
loop_
_entity.id
_entity.type
_entity.pdbx_description
1 polymer ?
#
loop_
_entity_poly.entity_id
_entity_poly.type
_entity_poly.pdbx_seq_one_letter_code
_entity_poly.pdbx_strand_id
1 'polypeptide(L)'
;KRYERQGILVEEDALASAERECLADEEARALRRERETFRRAQSDVELQARMAAEIRELFPGCPTGRAEAIARHAAQRGSGRVGRTAAGRALDRDALELAVVASVRHQDTGYDALLMSGVDRATARDRVRGQVNAVLDGWRHG
;
A
#
# COMPACT_ATOMS: atom_id res chain seq x y z
N LYS A 1 72.18 11.40 2.47
CA LYS A 1 71.18 12.45 2.81
C LYS A 1 69.81 11.90 2.45
N ARG A 2 68.95 11.71 3.46
CA ARG A 2 67.63 11.06 3.38
C ARG A 2 66.61 11.94 2.67
N TYR A 3 65.87 11.36 1.74
CA TYR A 3 64.60 11.89 1.24
C TYR A 3 63.50 11.12 1.98
N GLU A 4 62.96 11.73 3.04
CA GLU A 4 61.85 11.17 3.81
C GLU A 4 60.52 11.55 3.17
N ARG A 5 59.64 10.55 3.11
CA ARG A 5 58.35 10.51 2.42
C ARG A 5 57.36 11.47 3.08
N GLN A 6 57.21 12.69 2.56
CA GLN A 6 56.17 13.63 3.02
C GLN A 6 54.87 13.61 2.19
N GLY A 7 54.86 12.96 1.02
CA GLY A 7 53.67 12.93 0.14
C GLY A 7 52.63 11.84 0.44
N ILE A 8 52.99 10.79 1.18
CA ILE A 8 52.12 9.61 1.39
C ILE A 8 51.17 9.81 2.59
N LEU A 9 51.59 10.52 3.63
CA LEU A 9 50.78 10.76 4.84
C LEU A 9 49.64 11.78 4.61
N VAL A 10 49.84 12.75 3.72
CA VAL A 10 48.83 13.78 3.43
C VAL A 10 47.68 13.23 2.58
N GLU A 11 47.95 12.27 1.68
CA GLU A 11 46.89 11.58 0.93
C GLU A 11 46.09 10.60 1.81
N GLU A 12 46.73 9.87 2.73
CA GLU A 12 46.03 8.97 3.65
C GLU A 12 45.09 9.72 4.60
N ASP A 13 45.51 10.86 5.15
CA ASP A 13 44.66 11.68 6.04
C ASP A 13 43.49 12.34 5.30
N ALA A 14 43.71 12.75 4.04
CA ALA A 14 42.66 13.31 3.19
C ALA A 14 41.64 12.24 2.76
N LEU A 15 42.11 11.04 2.40
CA LEU A 15 41.26 9.90 2.03
C LEU A 15 40.44 9.41 3.24
N ALA A 16 41.06 9.26 4.41
CA ALA A 16 40.38 8.89 5.64
C ALA A 16 39.33 9.94 6.08
N SER A 17 39.55 11.22 5.77
CA SER A 17 38.56 12.27 6.03
C SER A 17 37.37 12.21 5.06
N ALA A 18 37.62 11.97 3.78
CA ALA A 18 36.56 11.77 2.79
C ALA A 18 35.71 10.51 3.04
N GLU A 19 36.34 9.41 3.48
CA GLU A 19 35.64 8.18 3.88
C GLU A 19 34.74 8.41 5.10
N ARG A 20 35.22 9.14 6.11
CA ARG A 20 34.42 9.49 7.30
C ARG A 20 33.22 10.38 6.96
N GLU A 21 33.38 11.37 6.08
CA GLU A 21 32.26 12.20 5.61
C GLU A 21 31.25 11.40 4.78
N CYS A 22 31.72 10.49 3.91
CA CYS A 22 30.87 9.61 3.12
C CYS A 22 30.04 8.67 4.02
N LEU A 23 30.69 8.01 4.98
CA LEU A 23 30.02 7.16 5.98
C LEU A 23 28.99 7.97 6.80
N ALA A 24 29.34 9.17 7.25
CA ALA A 24 28.43 10.02 8.02
C ALA A 24 27.17 10.41 7.21
N ASP A 25 27.31 10.70 5.91
CA ASP A 25 26.15 10.99 5.06
C ASP A 25 25.35 9.71 4.72
N GLU A 26 25.99 8.55 4.57
CA GLU A 26 25.31 7.26 4.42
C GLU A 26 24.49 6.86 5.67
N GLU A 27 25.06 7.02 6.87
CA GLU A 27 24.37 6.80 8.14
C GLU A 27 23.21 7.77 8.31
N ALA A 28 23.40 9.06 8.00
CA ALA A 28 22.33 10.04 8.02
C ALA A 28 21.21 9.71 7.02
N ARG A 29 21.56 9.24 5.80
CA ARG A 29 20.58 8.75 4.80
C ARG A 29 19.88 7.48 5.29
N ALA A 30 20.58 6.55 5.94
CA ALA A 30 20.01 5.31 6.49
C ALA A 30 19.01 5.60 7.62
N LEU A 31 19.39 6.42 8.60
CA LEU A 31 18.50 6.86 9.69
C LEU A 31 17.28 7.65 9.17
N ARG A 32 17.47 8.49 8.14
CA ARG A 32 16.35 9.18 7.47
C ARG A 32 15.40 8.18 6.81
N ARG A 33 15.93 7.18 6.08
CA ARG A 33 15.13 6.12 5.44
C ARG A 33 14.37 5.30 6.48
N GLU A 34 15.00 4.90 7.57
CA GLU A 34 14.37 4.11 8.64
C GLU A 34 13.25 4.89 9.36
N ARG A 35 13.48 6.16 9.67
CA ARG A 35 12.43 7.04 10.23
C ARG A 35 11.28 7.25 9.26
N GLU A 36 11.57 7.30 7.96
CA GLU A 36 10.57 7.46 6.92
C GLU A 36 9.78 6.17 6.69
N THR A 37 10.41 5.00 6.71
CA THR A 37 9.70 3.71 6.62
C THR A 37 8.77 3.50 7.82
N PHE A 38 9.23 3.83 9.03
CA PHE A 38 8.38 3.77 10.23
C PHE A 38 7.19 4.73 10.14
N ARG A 39 7.42 5.99 9.73
CA ARG A 39 6.34 6.98 9.51
C ARG A 39 5.35 6.54 8.44
N ARG A 40 5.83 5.95 7.34
CA ARG A 40 4.97 5.40 6.28
C ARG A 40 4.14 4.22 6.79
N ALA A 41 4.74 3.31 7.55
CA ALA A 41 4.02 2.16 8.12
C ALA A 41 2.91 2.60 9.08
N GLN A 42 3.17 3.58 9.95
CA GLN A 42 2.13 4.14 10.82
C GLN A 42 1.02 4.84 10.02
N SER A 43 1.39 5.67 9.03
CA SER A 43 0.43 6.33 8.14
C SER A 43 -0.43 5.33 7.36
N ASP A 44 0.13 4.19 6.98
CA ASP A 44 -0.60 3.13 6.29
C ASP A 44 -1.63 2.47 7.22
N VAL A 45 -1.28 2.23 8.49
CA VAL A 45 -2.21 1.67 9.49
C VAL A 45 -3.37 2.63 9.76
N GLU A 46 -3.08 3.91 9.96
CA GLU A 46 -4.11 4.94 10.17
C GLU A 46 -5.02 5.07 8.94
N LEU A 47 -4.45 5.04 7.74
CA LEU A 47 -5.23 5.08 6.50
C LEU A 47 -6.16 3.86 6.39
N GLN A 48 -5.64 2.66 6.65
CA GLN A 48 -6.44 1.44 6.64
C GLN A 48 -7.59 1.49 7.65
N ALA A 49 -7.33 1.98 8.87
CA ALA A 49 -8.36 2.12 9.89
C ALA A 49 -9.48 3.08 9.46
N ARG A 50 -9.11 4.22 8.86
CA ARG A 50 -10.07 5.20 8.32
C ARG A 50 -10.89 4.62 7.16
N MET A 51 -10.24 3.96 6.22
CA MET A 51 -10.93 3.29 5.11
C MET A 51 -11.89 2.20 5.60
N ALA A 52 -11.49 1.42 6.61
CA ALA A 52 -12.35 0.40 7.20
C ALA A 52 -13.57 1.02 7.90
N ALA A 53 -13.41 2.17 8.56
CA ALA A 53 -14.52 2.92 9.13
C ALA A 53 -15.49 3.39 8.04
N GLU A 54 -14.99 4.05 6.98
CA GLU A 54 -15.83 4.49 5.86
C GLU A 54 -16.57 3.34 5.18
N ILE A 55 -15.93 2.17 5.02
CA ILE A 55 -16.60 0.98 4.46
C ILE A 55 -17.76 0.54 5.36
N ARG A 56 -17.61 0.59 6.69
CA ARG A 56 -18.71 0.24 7.61
C ARG A 56 -19.83 1.27 7.61
N GLU A 57 -19.53 2.54 7.39
CA GLU A 57 -20.58 3.56 7.20
C GLU A 57 -21.34 3.35 5.89
N LEU A 58 -20.66 2.90 4.83
CA LEU A 58 -21.27 2.56 3.53
C LEU A 58 -22.09 1.27 3.55
N PHE A 59 -21.63 0.31 4.35
CA PHE A 59 -22.12 -1.07 4.40
C PHE A 59 -22.23 -1.51 5.87
N PRO A 60 -23.25 -1.05 6.62
CA PRO A 60 -23.38 -1.30 8.06
C PRO A 60 -23.46 -2.79 8.43
N GLY A 61 -24.05 -3.61 7.56
CA GLY A 61 -24.11 -5.07 7.72
C GLY A 61 -22.81 -5.81 7.34
N CYS A 62 -21.76 -5.11 6.88
CA CYS A 62 -20.48 -5.72 6.54
C CYS A 62 -19.72 -6.11 7.82
N PRO A 63 -19.26 -7.38 7.96
CA PRO A 63 -18.48 -7.80 9.13
C PRO A 63 -17.21 -6.97 9.32
N THR A 64 -16.87 -6.60 10.55
CA THR A 64 -15.71 -5.75 10.86
C THR A 64 -14.41 -6.27 10.25
N GLY A 65 -14.11 -7.57 10.41
CA GLY A 65 -12.91 -8.18 9.84
C GLY A 65 -12.90 -8.18 8.30
N ARG A 66 -14.07 -8.18 7.66
CA ARG A 66 -14.22 -8.07 6.20
C ARG A 66 -13.89 -6.66 5.73
N ALA A 67 -14.43 -5.63 6.39
CA ALA A 67 -14.13 -4.24 6.10
C ALA A 67 -12.63 -3.92 6.27
N GLU A 68 -12.01 -4.42 7.35
CA GLU A 68 -10.57 -4.27 7.59
C GLU A 68 -9.71 -4.96 6.51
N ALA A 69 -10.09 -6.17 6.08
CA ALA A 69 -9.38 -6.86 5.02
C ALA A 69 -9.46 -6.12 3.68
N ILE A 70 -10.63 -5.55 3.35
CA ILE A 70 -10.83 -4.75 2.14
C ILE A 70 -9.99 -3.47 2.20
N ALA A 71 -10.03 -2.75 3.33
CA ALA A 71 -9.27 -1.53 3.54
C ALA A 71 -7.75 -1.76 3.39
N ARG A 72 -7.23 -2.84 4.00
CA ARG A 72 -5.82 -3.23 3.89
C ARG A 72 -5.40 -3.46 2.44
N HIS A 73 -6.22 -4.22 1.71
CA HIS A 73 -5.95 -4.54 0.31
C HIS A 73 -6.04 -3.30 -0.60
N ALA A 74 -7.03 -2.43 -0.37
CA ALA A 74 -7.21 -1.20 -1.13
C ALA A 74 -6.09 -0.18 -0.86
N ALA A 75 -5.66 -0.03 0.40
CA ALA A 75 -4.55 0.85 0.77
C ALA A 75 -3.22 0.42 0.12
N GLN A 76 -2.93 -0.89 0.08
CA GLN A 76 -1.75 -1.42 -0.62
C GLN A 76 -1.73 -1.07 -2.11
N ARG A 77 -2.89 -1.12 -2.78
CA ARG A 77 -2.99 -0.79 -4.22
C ARG A 77 -2.98 0.70 -4.51
N GLY A 78 -3.48 1.53 -3.60
CA GLY A 78 -3.40 2.99 -3.69
C GLY A 78 -2.00 3.57 -3.40
N SER A 79 -1.12 2.78 -2.76
CA SER A 79 0.25 3.16 -2.39
C SER A 79 1.26 3.06 -3.56
N GLY A 80 0.86 2.45 -4.69
CA GLY A 80 1.72 2.16 -5.83
C GLY A 80 2.04 3.36 -6.73
N ARG A 81 3.07 4.13 -6.33
CA ARG A 81 3.78 5.19 -7.11
C ARG A 81 3.01 6.51 -7.33
N VAL A 82 3.71 7.60 -7.04
CA VAL A 82 3.43 9.00 -7.44
C VAL A 82 2.46 9.81 -6.55
N GLY A 83 3.00 10.43 -5.51
CA GLY A 83 3.22 11.89 -5.46
C GLY A 83 2.08 12.89 -5.69
N ARG A 84 0.81 12.51 -5.87
CA ARG A 84 -0.31 13.46 -5.91
C ARG A 84 -1.48 12.93 -5.07
N THR A 85 -1.38 13.20 -3.77
CA THR A 85 -2.40 12.99 -2.72
C THR A 85 -3.10 11.63 -2.72
N ALA A 86 -2.36 10.58 -2.32
CA ALA A 86 -2.91 9.24 -2.04
C ALA A 86 -4.02 9.27 -0.97
N ALA A 87 -3.92 10.15 0.02
CA ALA A 87 -4.94 10.34 1.06
C ALA A 87 -6.29 10.86 0.51
N GLY A 88 -6.28 11.59 -0.62
CA GLY A 88 -7.49 12.17 -1.21
C GLY A 88 -8.32 11.18 -2.04
N ARG A 89 -7.68 10.14 -2.59
CA ARG A 89 -8.37 9.07 -3.34
C ARG A 89 -8.64 7.83 -2.52
N ALA A 90 -7.89 7.60 -1.44
CA ALA A 90 -8.07 6.43 -0.58
C ALA A 90 -9.37 6.48 0.25
N LEU A 91 -9.91 7.68 0.49
CA LEU A 91 -11.21 7.89 1.12
C LEU A 91 -12.28 8.36 0.12
N ASP A 92 -11.97 8.28 -1.17
CA ASP A 92 -12.98 8.49 -2.21
C ASP A 92 -14.03 7.38 -2.07
N ARG A 93 -15.26 7.80 -1.81
CA ARG A 93 -16.40 6.91 -1.58
C ARG A 93 -16.59 5.95 -2.76
N ASP A 94 -16.48 6.43 -3.99
CA ASP A 94 -16.65 5.60 -5.18
C ASP A 94 -15.52 4.56 -5.29
N ALA A 95 -14.30 4.96 -4.94
CA ALA A 95 -13.16 4.04 -4.92
C ALA A 95 -13.31 2.95 -3.85
N LEU A 96 -13.83 3.31 -2.68
CA LEU A 96 -14.13 2.35 -1.60
C LEU A 96 -15.25 1.39 -2.01
N GLU A 97 -16.33 1.89 -2.60
CA GLU A 97 -17.40 1.03 -3.12
C GLU A 97 -16.87 0.05 -4.18
N LEU A 98 -16.04 0.51 -5.12
CA LEU A 98 -15.40 -0.36 -6.11
C LEU A 98 -14.49 -1.42 -5.49
N ALA A 99 -13.77 -1.07 -4.42
CA ALA A 99 -12.95 -2.02 -3.67
C ALA A 99 -13.80 -3.10 -2.99
N VAL A 100 -14.94 -2.72 -2.40
CA VAL A 100 -15.90 -3.65 -1.80
C VAL A 100 -16.49 -4.57 -2.87
N VAL A 101 -16.99 -4.03 -3.98
CA VAL A 101 -17.52 -4.79 -5.13
C VAL A 101 -16.48 -5.78 -5.66
N ALA A 102 -15.22 -5.36 -5.80
CA ALA A 102 -14.15 -6.23 -6.23
C ALA A 102 -13.91 -7.36 -5.23
N SER A 103 -13.86 -7.05 -3.94
CA SER A 103 -13.67 -8.03 -2.88
C SER A 103 -14.79 -9.08 -2.85
N VAL A 104 -16.04 -8.64 -2.95
CA VAL A 104 -17.22 -9.54 -2.98
C VAL A 104 -17.17 -10.44 -4.20
N ARG A 105 -16.92 -9.87 -5.39
CA ARG A 105 -16.78 -10.65 -6.62
C ARG A 105 -15.73 -11.75 -6.51
N HIS A 106 -14.56 -11.47 -5.92
CA HIS A 106 -13.48 -12.45 -5.84
C HIS A 106 -13.68 -13.51 -4.73
N GLN A 107 -14.27 -13.15 -3.59
CA GLN A 107 -14.33 -14.05 -2.43
C GLN A 107 -15.70 -14.71 -2.21
N ASP A 108 -16.77 -14.07 -2.66
CA ASP A 108 -18.14 -14.47 -2.37
C ASP A 108 -18.85 -15.04 -3.62
N THR A 109 -18.13 -15.19 -4.74
CA THR A 109 -18.68 -15.74 -5.99
C THR A 109 -17.68 -16.66 -6.70
N GLY A 110 -18.16 -17.41 -7.70
CA GLY A 110 -17.31 -18.25 -8.57
C GLY A 110 -16.48 -17.49 -9.62
N TYR A 111 -16.28 -16.18 -9.48
CA TYR A 111 -15.61 -15.35 -10.49
C TYR A 111 -14.23 -15.86 -10.88
N ASP A 112 -13.38 -16.21 -9.91
CA ASP A 112 -12.03 -16.70 -10.19
C ASP A 112 -12.05 -18.07 -10.89
N ALA A 113 -13.00 -18.94 -10.55
CA ALA A 113 -13.18 -20.22 -11.26
C ALA A 113 -13.60 -20.02 -12.71
N LEU A 114 -14.46 -19.02 -13.01
CA LEU A 114 -14.83 -18.66 -14.37
C LEU A 114 -13.62 -18.14 -15.18
N LEU A 115 -12.76 -17.32 -14.57
CA LEU A 115 -11.54 -16.86 -15.24
C LEU A 115 -10.58 -18.03 -15.51
N MET A 116 -10.42 -18.94 -14.55
CA MET A 116 -9.56 -20.12 -14.71
C MET A 116 -10.07 -21.10 -15.76
N SER A 117 -11.38 -21.15 -16.02
CA SER A 117 -11.96 -21.95 -17.11
C SER A 117 -11.94 -21.27 -18.48
N GLY A 118 -11.34 -20.08 -18.59
CA GLY A 118 -11.16 -19.35 -19.84
C GLY A 118 -12.30 -18.41 -20.22
N VAL A 119 -13.27 -18.17 -19.32
CA VAL A 119 -14.32 -17.17 -19.54
C VAL A 119 -13.70 -15.78 -19.49
N ASP A 120 -14.03 -14.94 -20.46
CA ASP A 120 -13.53 -13.56 -20.48
C ASP A 120 -14.09 -12.74 -19.29
N ARG A 121 -13.39 -11.66 -18.94
CA ARG A 121 -13.72 -10.86 -17.76
C ARG A 121 -15.09 -10.19 -17.86
N ALA A 122 -15.55 -9.81 -19.04
CA ALA A 122 -16.85 -9.13 -19.19
C ALA A 122 -17.97 -10.14 -18.93
N THR A 123 -17.92 -11.30 -19.58
CA THR A 123 -18.87 -12.39 -19.37
C THR A 123 -18.84 -12.91 -17.93
N ALA A 124 -17.66 -13.10 -17.34
CA ALA A 124 -17.54 -13.58 -15.96
C ALA A 124 -18.12 -12.56 -14.96
N ARG A 125 -17.90 -11.26 -15.16
CA ARG A 125 -18.52 -10.20 -14.33
C ARG A 125 -20.03 -10.20 -14.46
N ASP A 126 -20.56 -10.38 -15.66
CA ASP A 126 -21.99 -10.38 -15.88
C ASP A 126 -22.68 -11.56 -15.19
N ARG A 127 -22.10 -12.77 -15.32
CA ARG A 127 -22.62 -13.98 -14.68
C ARG A 127 -22.71 -13.89 -13.16
N VAL A 128 -21.73 -13.25 -12.51
CA VAL A 128 -21.69 -13.14 -11.04
C VAL A 128 -22.38 -11.88 -10.50
N ARG A 129 -22.80 -10.96 -11.38
CA ARG A 129 -23.37 -9.65 -10.99
C ARG A 129 -24.53 -9.78 -10.00
N GLY A 130 -25.45 -10.72 -10.25
CA GLY A 130 -26.59 -10.96 -9.36
C GLY A 130 -26.17 -11.40 -7.95
N GLN A 131 -25.20 -12.30 -7.84
CA GLN A 131 -24.66 -12.76 -6.55
C GLN A 131 -23.94 -11.62 -5.81
N VAL A 132 -23.13 -10.84 -6.54
CA VAL A 132 -22.46 -9.66 -5.98
C VAL A 132 -23.48 -8.68 -5.41
N ASN A 133 -24.51 -8.33 -6.19
CA ASN A 133 -25.53 -7.39 -5.75
C ASN A 133 -26.27 -7.89 -4.51
N ALA A 134 -26.64 -9.18 -4.47
CA ALA A 134 -27.33 -9.76 -3.31
C ALA A 134 -26.52 -9.63 -2.00
N VAL A 135 -25.20 -9.86 -2.06
CA VAL A 135 -24.32 -9.66 -0.90
C VAL A 135 -24.23 -8.19 -0.50
N LEU A 136 -24.03 -7.29 -1.48
CA LEU A 136 -23.93 -5.86 -1.22
C LEU A 136 -25.23 -5.28 -0.64
N ASP A 137 -26.38 -5.68 -1.17
CA ASP A 137 -27.70 -5.25 -0.69
C ASP A 137 -27.93 -5.72 0.75
N GLY A 138 -27.50 -6.94 1.08
CA GLY A 138 -27.51 -7.45 2.45
C GLY A 138 -26.65 -6.64 3.41
N TRP A 139 -25.52 -6.10 2.96
CA TRP A 139 -24.66 -5.25 3.79
C TRP A 139 -25.11 -3.78 3.85
N ARG A 140 -25.78 -3.25 2.83
CA ARG A 140 -26.27 -1.86 2.83
C ARG A 140 -27.44 -1.63 3.79
N HIS A 141 -28.23 -2.68 4.07
CA HIS A 141 -29.46 -2.59 4.88
C HIS A 141 -29.39 -3.37 6.20
N GLY A 142 -28.24 -3.98 6.50
CA GLY A 142 -28.01 -4.80 7.70
C GLY A 142 -27.55 -4.00 8.91
#